data_AF-A0A958HX04-F1
#
_entry.id   AF-A0A958HX04-F1
#
_cell.length_a   1.000
_cell.length_b   1.000
_cell.length_c   1.000
_cell.angle_alpha   90.00
_cell.angle_beta   90.00
_cell.angle_gamma   90.00
#
_symmetry.space_group_name_H-M   'P 1'
#
loop_
_entity.id
_entity.type
_entity.pdbx_description
1 polymer ?
#
loop_
_entity_poly.entity_id
_entity_poly.type
_entity_poly.pdbx_seq_one_letter_code
_entity_poly.pdbx_strand_id
1 'polypeptide(L)'
;MFQKLTIMLLFLSITLFGQTVITVTDADIQPGQTVNWTANNTYLLDGFVFVDDGAVLNIQAGTVIKGKPGQGTDASALIVARGGKIYAEGD
;
A
#
# COMPACT_ATOMS: atom_id res chain seq x y z
N MET A 1 24.52 4.15 -49.87
CA MET A 1 24.57 5.41 -49.11
C MET A 1 24.34 5.07 -47.65
N PHE A 2 25.43 4.99 -46.90
CA PHE A 2 25.50 4.64 -45.49
C PHE A 2 25.03 5.82 -44.63
N GLN A 3 24.12 5.60 -43.67
CA GLN A 3 23.91 6.58 -42.60
C GLN A 3 23.69 5.89 -41.23
N LYS A 4 24.81 5.75 -40.51
CA LYS A 4 24.99 6.01 -39.06
C LYS A 4 24.11 5.17 -38.12
N LEU A 5 24.58 4.03 -37.62
CA LEU A 5 25.33 3.91 -36.36
C LEU A 5 24.76 4.79 -35.22
N THR A 6 23.66 4.36 -34.60
CA THR A 6 23.20 4.93 -33.32
C THR A 6 23.51 3.94 -32.21
N ILE A 7 24.34 4.42 -31.29
CA ILE A 7 24.83 3.78 -30.08
C ILE A 7 23.66 3.24 -29.24
N MET A 8 23.66 1.92 -29.00
CA MET A 8 22.82 1.28 -27.99
C MET A 8 23.40 1.63 -26.62
N LEU A 9 23.02 2.79 -26.09
CA LEU A 9 23.33 3.20 -24.72
C LEU A 9 22.56 2.26 -23.80
N LEU A 10 23.27 1.34 -23.14
CA LEU A 10 22.75 0.54 -22.04
C LEU A 10 22.41 1.51 -20.90
N PHE A 11 21.17 1.99 -20.85
CA PHE A 11 20.63 2.64 -19.66
C PHE A 11 20.54 1.56 -18.57
N LEU A 12 21.58 1.44 -17.75
CA LEU A 12 21.50 0.76 -16.47
C LEU A 12 20.57 1.60 -15.59
N SER A 13 19.27 1.36 -15.70
CA SER A 13 18.28 1.92 -14.79
C SER A 13 18.54 1.34 -13.42
N ILE A 14 19.27 2.06 -12.57
CA ILE A 14 19.32 1.79 -11.14
C ILE A 14 17.89 2.01 -10.63
N THR A 15 17.19 0.90 -10.38
CA THR A 15 15.92 0.93 -9.69
C THR A 15 16.22 1.30 -8.24
N LEU A 16 15.94 2.55 -7.88
CA LEU A 16 16.00 2.99 -6.50
C LEU A 16 14.87 2.24 -5.77
N PHE A 17 15.20 1.19 -5.01
CA PHE A 17 14.25 0.52 -4.14
C PHE A 17 13.97 1.42 -2.93
N GLY A 18 13.30 2.54 -3.17
CA GLY A 18 12.63 3.31 -2.14
C GLY A 18 11.24 2.72 -1.95
N GLN A 19 10.89 2.38 -0.71
CA GLN A 19 9.53 1.98 -0.40
C GLN A 19 8.60 3.17 -0.70
N THR A 20 7.61 2.99 -1.59
CA THR A 20 6.67 4.07 -1.92
C THR A 20 5.71 4.27 -0.76
N VAL A 21 5.45 5.52 -0.37
CA VAL A 21 4.46 5.83 0.65
C VAL A 21 3.11 6.01 -0.03
N ILE A 22 2.15 5.14 0.29
CA ILE A 22 0.76 5.21 -0.17
C ILE A 22 -0.09 5.71 1.00
N THR A 23 -0.71 6.87 0.85
CA THR A 23 -1.70 7.35 1.82
C THR A 23 -2.99 6.57 1.64
N VAL A 24 -3.55 6.05 2.73
CA VAL A 24 -4.78 5.26 2.75
C VAL A 24 -5.82 5.98 3.60
N THR A 25 -7.01 6.12 3.05
CA THR A 25 -8.22 6.69 3.63
C THR A 25 -9.33 5.65 3.64
N ASP A 26 -10.46 5.97 4.26
CA ASP A 26 -11.65 5.11 4.26
C ASP A 26 -12.19 4.81 2.85
N ALA A 27 -11.90 5.67 1.87
CA ALA A 27 -12.32 5.44 0.48
C ALA A 27 -11.55 4.30 -0.22
N ASP A 28 -10.41 3.87 0.34
CA ASP A 28 -9.49 2.94 -0.34
C ASP A 28 -9.79 1.45 -0.08
N ILE A 29 -10.58 1.13 0.94
CA ILE A 29 -11.05 -0.23 1.23
C ILE A 29 -12.58 -0.21 1.28
N GLN A 30 -13.22 -0.69 0.22
CA GLN A 30 -14.68 -0.64 0.10
C GLN A 30 -15.32 -2.00 0.48
N PRO A 31 -16.56 -2.01 0.97
CA PRO A 31 -17.28 -3.24 1.30
C PRO A 31 -17.29 -4.25 0.14
N GLY A 32 -17.13 -5.53 0.46
CA GLY A 32 -17.13 -6.63 -0.51
C GLY A 32 -15.91 -6.70 -1.45
N GLN A 33 -14.90 -5.83 -1.29
CA GLN A 33 -13.70 -5.83 -2.14
C GLN A 33 -12.53 -6.58 -1.51
N THR A 34 -11.65 -7.11 -2.36
CA THR A 34 -10.35 -7.65 -1.94
C THR A 34 -9.25 -6.66 -2.28
N VAL A 35 -8.52 -6.20 -1.27
CA VAL A 35 -7.38 -5.30 -1.40
C VAL A 35 -6.11 -6.04 -1.01
N ASN A 36 -5.02 -5.81 -1.73
CA ASN A 36 -3.73 -6.45 -1.48
C ASN A 36 -2.67 -5.39 -1.19
N TRP A 37 -2.08 -5.45 -0.01
CA TRP A 37 -0.95 -4.62 0.38
C TRP A 37 0.35 -5.38 0.24
N THR A 38 1.35 -4.71 -0.32
CA THR A 38 2.62 -5.33 -0.72
C THR A 38 3.81 -4.73 0.04
N ALA A 39 4.85 -5.53 0.24
CA ALA A 39 6.00 -5.17 1.06
C ALA A 39 6.86 -4.02 0.49
N ASN A 40 6.75 -3.74 -0.81
CA ASN A 40 7.44 -2.63 -1.47
C ASN A 40 6.80 -1.25 -1.19
N ASN A 41 5.72 -1.19 -0.41
CA ASN A 41 5.03 0.04 -0.03
C ASN A 41 4.96 0.22 1.50
N THR A 42 5.07 1.47 1.96
CA THR A 42 4.60 1.87 3.28
C THR A 42 3.16 2.37 3.10
N TYR A 43 2.21 1.76 3.80
CA TYR A 43 0.83 2.23 3.83
C TYR A 43 0.66 3.18 5.01
N LEU A 44 0.35 4.45 4.74
CA LEU A 44 0.17 5.50 5.73
C LEU A 44 -1.33 5.80 5.88
N LEU A 45 -1.92 5.31 6.96
CA LEU A 45 -3.32 5.56 7.30
C LEU A 45 -3.52 7.03 7.64
N ASP A 46 -4.54 7.64 7.05
CA ASP A 46 -4.98 9.00 7.27
C ASP A 46 -6.38 8.99 7.89
N GLY A 47 -6.42 9.01 9.22
CA GLY A 47 -7.64 8.83 9.98
C GLY A 47 -8.02 7.35 10.16
N PHE A 48 -9.31 7.12 10.40
CA PHE A 48 -9.86 5.78 10.57
C PHE A 48 -10.12 5.15 9.19
N VAL A 49 -9.49 4.00 8.96
CA VAL A 49 -9.65 3.19 7.73
C VAL A 49 -10.33 1.89 8.12
N PHE A 50 -11.48 1.60 7.51
CA PHE A 50 -12.27 0.43 7.85
C PHE A 50 -12.07 -0.71 6.84
N VAL A 51 -11.94 -1.93 7.36
CA VAL A 51 -12.14 -3.17 6.59
C VAL A 51 -13.57 -3.60 6.85
N ASP A 52 -14.46 -3.14 5.98
CA ASP A 52 -15.91 -3.30 6.12
C ASP A 52 -16.43 -4.70 5.80
N ASP A 53 -17.74 -4.90 5.98
CA ASP A 53 -18.41 -6.16 5.70
C ASP A 53 -18.10 -6.69 4.29
N GLY A 54 -17.70 -7.96 4.23
CA GLY A 54 -17.29 -8.63 3.00
C GLY A 54 -15.95 -8.16 2.42
N ALA A 55 -15.34 -7.09 2.95
CA ALA A 55 -14.02 -6.67 2.50
C ALA A 55 -12.94 -7.63 3.03
N VAL A 56 -11.92 -7.85 2.19
CA VAL A 56 -10.76 -8.69 2.50
C VAL A 56 -9.51 -7.88 2.26
N LEU A 57 -8.69 -7.68 3.29
CA LEU A 57 -7.38 -7.08 3.18
C LEU A 57 -6.30 -8.16 3.35
N ASN A 58 -5.58 -8.46 2.27
CA ASN A 58 -4.40 -9.31 2.31
C ASN A 58 -3.15 -8.42 2.49
N ILE A 59 -2.35 -8.72 3.51
CA ILE A 59 -1.12 -7.99 3.82
C ILE A 59 0.05 -8.95 3.62
N GLN A 60 0.85 -8.68 2.59
CA GLN A 60 2.07 -9.42 2.31
C GLN A 60 3.04 -9.32 3.50
N ALA A 61 3.75 -10.41 3.78
CA ALA A 61 4.85 -10.42 4.75
C ALA A 61 5.86 -9.29 4.51
N GLY A 62 6.31 -8.67 5.60
CA GLY A 62 7.22 -7.52 5.57
C GLY A 62 6.57 -6.16 5.20
N THR A 63 5.24 -6.10 5.01
CA THR A 63 4.54 -4.83 4.76
C THR A 63 4.60 -3.89 5.97
N VAL A 64 4.92 -2.62 5.73
CA VAL A 64 4.95 -1.58 6.77
C VAL A 64 3.67 -0.76 6.71
N ILE A 65 2.96 -0.69 7.83
CA ILE A 65 1.73 0.10 8.01
C ILE A 65 1.96 1.10 9.12
N LYS A 66 1.62 2.38 8.89
CA LYS A 66 1.79 3.48 9.83
C LYS A 66 0.52 4.30 9.92
N GLY A 67 0.23 4.87 11.09
CA GLY A 67 -0.79 5.91 11.22
C GLY A 67 -0.16 7.30 11.09
N LYS A 68 -0.87 8.26 10.48
CA LYS A 68 -0.49 9.67 10.61
C LYS A 68 -0.57 10.09 12.09
N PRO A 69 0.35 10.94 12.57
CA PRO A 69 0.27 11.50 13.91
C PRO A 69 -1.04 12.25 14.10
N GLY A 70 -1.70 12.02 15.24
CA GLY A 70 -2.97 12.66 15.59
C GLY A 70 -3.54 12.03 16.84
N GLN A 71 -4.48 12.71 17.50
CA GLN A 71 -5.07 12.30 18.77
C GLN A 71 -6.59 12.49 18.73
N GLY A 72 -7.33 11.73 19.54
CA GLY A 72 -8.79 11.87 19.61
C GLY A 72 -9.45 11.58 18.27
N THR A 73 -10.19 12.56 17.73
CA THR A 73 -10.86 12.46 16.43
C THR A 73 -9.91 12.48 15.24
N ASP A 74 -8.68 12.97 15.43
CA ASP A 74 -7.68 13.07 14.37
C ASP A 74 -6.69 11.89 14.40
N ALA A 75 -6.94 10.90 15.26
CA ALA A 75 -6.10 9.70 15.35
C ALA A 75 -6.26 8.83 14.10
N SER A 76 -5.21 8.07 13.77
CA SER A 76 -5.24 7.11 12.67
C SER A 76 -5.31 5.67 13.18
N ALA A 77 -6.19 4.85 12.59
CA ALA A 77 -6.35 3.45 12.97
C ALA A 77 -6.84 2.61 11.78
N LEU A 78 -6.37 1.37 11.70
CA LEU A 78 -6.94 0.34 10.83
C LEU A 78 -7.94 -0.47 11.65
N ILE A 79 -9.21 -0.46 11.25
CA ILE A 79 -10.31 -1.02 12.04
C ILE A 79 -10.97 -2.12 11.23
N VAL A 80 -11.02 -3.33 11.80
CA VAL A 80 -11.77 -4.44 11.19
C VAL A 80 -13.20 -4.41 11.72
N ALA A 81 -14.13 -4.01 10.87
CA ALA A 81 -15.55 -4.02 11.21
C ALA A 81 -16.13 -5.44 11.13
N ARG A 82 -17.34 -5.61 11.66
CA ARG A 82 -18.02 -6.92 11.61
C ARG A 82 -18.21 -7.36 10.16
N GLY A 83 -17.68 -8.54 9.84
CA GLY A 83 -17.77 -9.14 8.50
C GLY A 83 -16.54 -8.89 7.62
N GLY A 84 -15.70 -7.92 7.97
CA GLY A 84 -14.40 -7.70 7.33
C GLY A 84 -13.36 -8.74 7.73
N LYS A 85 -12.36 -8.95 6.87
CA LYS A 85 -11.28 -9.92 7.09
C LYS A 85 -9.92 -9.32 6.79
N ILE A 86 -8.96 -9.60 7.66
CA ILE A 86 -7.53 -9.35 7.41
C ILE A 86 -6.80 -10.69 7.39
N TYR A 87 -5.95 -10.87 6.39
CA TYR A 87 -4.94 -11.93 6.35
C TYR A 87 -3.58 -11.27 6.35
N ALA A 88 -2.89 -11.32 7.49
CA ALA A 88 -1.56 -10.75 7.66
C ALA A 88 -0.59 -11.87 8.05
N GLU A 89 0.30 -12.20 7.11
CA GLU A 89 1.37 -13.15 7.34
C GLU A 89 2.59 -12.36 7.82
N GLY A 90 2.69 -12.15 9.13
CA GLY A 90 3.89 -11.54 9.73
C GLY A 90 5.07 -12.50 9.61
N ASP A 91 6.21 -12.00 9.12
CA ASP A 91 7.49 -12.72 9.09
C ASP A 91 8.13 -12.81 10.49
#